data_AF-A0A6V7KXU4-F1
#
_entry.id   AF-A0A6V7KXU4-F1
#
_cell.length_a   1.000
_cell.length_b   1.000
_cell.length_c   1.000
_cell.angle_alpha   90.00
_cell.angle_beta   90.00
_cell.angle_gamma   90.00
#
_symmetry.space_group_name_H-M   'P 1'
#
loop_
_entity.id
_entity.type
_entity.pdbx_description
1 polymer ?
#
loop_
_entity_poly.entity_id
_entity_poly.type
_entity_poly.pdbx_seq_one_letter_code
_entity_poly.pdbx_strand_id
1 'polypeptide(L)' 'FFLMHLINKPDTEYTGQETYVWNMYQQRQWDFFPVGDCFRKQNESVEEEVKKK' A
#
# COMPACT_ATOMS: atom_id res chain seq x y z
N PHE A 1 2.11 13.90 3.65
CA PHE A 1 3.55 13.56 3.64
C PHE A 1 3.92 12.58 2.53
N PHE A 2 3.34 11.38 2.45
CA PHE A 2 3.71 10.36 1.45
C PHE A 2 3.56 10.80 -0.03
N LEU A 3 2.38 11.28 -0.45
CA LEU A 3 2.19 11.73 -1.85
C LEU A 3 3.08 12.93 -2.20
N MET A 4 3.28 13.85 -1.24
CA MET A 4 4.19 14.98 -1.42
C MET A 4 5.65 14.54 -1.54
N HIS A 5 6.05 13.46 -0.85
CA HIS A 5 7.37 12.85 -1.03
C HIS A 5 7.53 12.26 -2.43
N LEU A 6 6.54 11.50 -2.92
CA LEU A 6 6.54 10.95 -4.27
C LEU A 6 6.65 12.04 -5.34
N ILE A 7 5.85 13.11 -5.24
CA ILE A 7 5.85 14.22 -6.20
C ILE A 7 7.23 14.92 -6.30
N ASN A 8 7.96 15.02 -5.19
CA ASN A 8 9.26 15.70 -5.14
C ASN A 8 10.45 14.78 -5.40
N LYS A 9 10.22 13.47 -5.58
CA LYS A 9 11.26 12.47 -5.79
C LYS A 9 11.36 12.13 -7.28
N PRO A 10 12.58 11.99 -7.85
CA PRO A 10 12.73 11.54 -9.22
C PRO A 10 12.17 10.13 -9.42
N ASP A 11 11.53 9.90 -10.56
CA ASP A 11 10.85 8.66 -10.93
C ASP A 11 11.79 7.46 -11.05
N THR A 12 13.05 7.69 -11.39
CA THR A 12 14.11 6.67 -11.45
C THR A 12 14.48 6.06 -10.10
N GLU A 13 14.11 6.73 -8.99
CA GLU A 13 14.42 6.29 -7.63
C GLU A 13 13.24 5.61 -6.93
N TYR A 14 12.10 5.46 -7.62
CA TYR A 14 10.94 4.80 -7.04
C TYR A 14 11.24 3.32 -6.79
N THR A 15 10.99 2.89 -5.56
CA THR A 15 10.89 1.47 -5.22
C THR A 15 9.68 0.85 -5.91
N GLY A 16 9.62 -0.48 -6.00
CA GLY A 16 8.49 -1.16 -6.65
C GLY A 16 7.11 -0.79 -6.07
N GLN A 17 7.01 -0.57 -4.75
CA GLN A 17 5.76 -0.15 -4.10
C GLN A 17 5.42 1.30 -4.42
N GLU A 18 6.41 2.19 -4.44
CA GLU A 18 6.23 3.60 -4.82
C GLU A 18 5.77 3.71 -6.28
N THR A 19 6.38 2.96 -7.20
CA THR A 19 5.99 2.91 -8.61
C THR A 19 4.55 2.44 -8.78
N TYR A 20 4.12 1.42 -8.02
CA TYR A 20 2.74 0.94 -8.05
C TYR A 20 1.75 2.03 -7.63
N VAL A 21 2.00 2.70 -6.50
CA VAL A 21 1.10 3.77 -6.01
C VAL A 21 1.13 4.98 -6.94
N TRP A 22 2.29 5.34 -7.49
CA TRP A 22 2.42 6.44 -8.44
C TRP A 22 1.62 6.20 -9.72
N ASN A 23 1.67 5.00 -10.29
CA ASN A 23 0.89 4.64 -11.46
C ASN A 23 -0.63 4.72 -11.22
N MET A 24 -1.11 4.23 -10.07
CA MET A 24 -2.51 4.33 -9.67
C MET A 24 -2.93 5.80 -9.49
N TYR A 25 -2.07 6.60 -8.86
CA TYR A 25 -2.29 8.04 -8.66
C TYR A 25 -2.43 8.79 -9.98
N GLN A 26 -1.57 8.53 -10.97
CA GLN A 26 -1.67 9.12 -12.32
C GLN A 26 -2.99 8.75 -13.01
N GLN A 27 -3.51 7.53 -12.79
CA GLN A 27 -4.80 7.06 -13.31
C GLN A 27 -6.00 7.56 -12.49
N ARG A 28 -5.78 8.38 -11.45
CA ARG A 28 -6.81 8.83 -10.49
C ARG A 28 -7.54 7.68 -9.81
N GLN A 29 -6.89 6.52 -9.67
CA GLN A 29 -7.38 5.37 -8.93
C GLN A 29 -6.84 5.38 -7.50
N TRP A 30 -7.73 5.11 -6.54
CA TRP A 30 -7.45 5.25 -5.11
C TRP A 30 -7.54 3.91 -4.35
N ASP A 31 -7.64 2.80 -5.07
CA ASP A 31 -7.83 1.44 -4.53
C ASP A 31 -6.59 0.89 -3.81
N PHE A 32 -5.49 1.64 -3.76
CA PHE A 32 -4.31 1.29 -2.96
C PHE A 32 -4.48 1.64 -1.46
N PHE A 33 -5.50 2.44 -1.10
CA PHE A 33 -5.79 2.72 0.30
C PHE A 33 -6.51 1.52 0.94
N PRO A 34 -6.04 1.04 2.12
CA PRO A 34 -6.71 -0.04 2.82
C PRO A 34 -7.96 0.50 3.51
N VAL A 35 -9.08 0.55 2.78
CA VAL A 35 -10.37 1.01 3.29
C VAL A 35 -11.03 -0.13 4.06
N GLY A 36 -11.30 0.09 5.36
CA GLY A 36 -12.05 -0.86 6.18
C GLY A 36 -11.24 -2.04 6.76
N ASP A 37 -10.02 -2.25 6.28
CA ASP A 37 -9.07 -3.21 6.84
C ASP A 37 -7.75 -2.53 7.18
N CYS A 38 -7.10 -3.00 8.25
CA CYS A 38 -5.80 -2.53 8.67
C CYS A 38 -4.90 -3.75 8.88
N PHE A 39 -3.60 -3.60 8.67
CA PHE A 39 -2.63 -4.70 8.75
C PHE A 39 -2.80 -5.60 9.97
N ARG A 40 -3.14 -5.01 11.12
CA ARG A 40 -3.42 -5.75 12.36
C ARG A 40 -4.53 -6.78 12.20
N LYS A 41 -5.68 -6.37 11.67
CA LYS A 41 -6.86 -7.25 11.49
C LYS A 41 -6.55 -8.40 10.52
N GLN A 42 -5.75 -8.12 9.48
CA GLN A 42 -5.30 -9.13 8.54
C GLN A 42 -4.34 -10.14 9.21
N ASN A 43 -3.37 -9.67 9.99
CA ASN A 43 -2.43 -10.55 10.69
C ASN A 43 -3.10 -11.41 11.76
N GLU A 44 -4.05 -10.84 12.51
CA GLU A 44 -4.84 -11.58 13.51
C GLU A 44 -5.59 -12.75 12.86
N SER A 45 -6.22 -12.55 11.70
CA SER A 45 -6.88 -13.63 10.97
C SER A 45 -5.93 -14.75 10.53
N VAL A 46 -4.72 -14.39 10.05
CA VAL A 46 -3.71 -15.38 9.64
C VAL A 46 -3.20 -16.17 10.84
N GLU A 47 -2.93 -15.52 11.97
CA GLU A 47 -2.50 -16.18 13.20
C GLU A 47 -3.57 -17.15 13.75
N GLU A 48 -4.85 -16.79 13.67
CA GLU A 48 -5.95 -17.65 14.08
C GLU A 48 -6.09 -18.89 13.19
N GLU A 49 -5.88 -18.76 11.87
CA GLU A 49 -5.85 -19.90 10.95
C GLU A 49 -4.67 -20.84 11.22
N VAL A 50 -3.50 -20.29 11.55
CA VAL A 50 -2.32 -21.09 11.91
C VAL A 50 -2.55 -21.84 13.23
N LYS A 51 -3.19 -21.22 14.23
CA LYS A 51 -3.49 -21.86 15.53
C LYS A 51 -4.57 -22.95 15.46
N LYS A 52 -5.39 -22.96 14.40
CA LYS A 52 -6.43 -23.99 14.18
C LYS A 52 -5.93 -25.24 13.44
N LYS A 53 -4.71 -25.24 12.93
CA LYS A 53 -4.04 -26.41 12.34
C LYS A 53 -3.17 -27.12 13.37
#